data_AF-A0A5C7RG44-F1
#
_entry.id   AF-A0A5C7RG44-F1
#
_cell.length_a   1.000
_cell.length_b   1.000
_cell.length_c   1.000
_cell.angle_alpha   90.00
_cell.angle_beta   90.00
_cell.angle_gamma   90.00
#
_symmetry.space_group_name_H-M   'P 1'
#
loop_
_entity.id
_entity.type
_entity.pdbx_description
1 polymer ?
#
loop_
_entity_poly.entity_id
_entity_poly.type
_entity_poly.pdbx_seq_one_letter_code
_entity_poly.pdbx_strand_id
1 'polypeptide(L)'
;TDEDGVNIPALTDGQALTLSVNATNTTTKAGTLVCWIDYNGDGKFATDGSESGAVAVPAGTTATALDVLMPQVPATATADTKGSSYARCRLSTDILTASNPKGVATDGEVEDYKVSFVAKPQFDLALTKKPKAGQAATVKAGDTVTYTIEVLNQGTVDAQAIVVTDYIPTGMTVDPTDTKWTVSGTTASTTIASLAAGATTTVDIKLIVDNKTAAGDLVNAAEISSAQDDKGAVAIDVDSTPDTNPVNETGIVDDVTDNSSNDEDDHDIAKVIVAPTVDLELTKTLDKSTARRGDTVKYTLTVTNKGPDNATNVKVADVLPSSLTYVSDDSAGAFDTAGGVWSVGDLANGANRALVITATVK
;
A
#
# COMPACT_ATOMS: atom_id res chain seq x y z
N THR A 1 -29.35 -30.59 43.96
CA THR A 1 -28.26 -30.43 42.99
C THR A 1 -27.75 -29.02 43.22
N ASP A 2 -26.43 -28.85 43.16
CA ASP A 2 -25.83 -27.54 42.92
C ASP A 2 -24.94 -27.68 41.69
N GLU A 3 -24.92 -26.63 40.88
CA GLU A 3 -23.88 -26.37 39.89
C GLU A 3 -23.18 -25.10 40.38
N ASP A 4 -22.26 -25.22 41.34
CA ASP A 4 -21.56 -24.05 41.87
C ASP A 4 -20.72 -23.37 40.75
N GLY A 5 -21.28 -22.31 40.18
CA GLY A 5 -20.58 -21.22 39.49
C GLY A 5 -19.93 -21.59 38.15
N VAL A 6 -20.70 -21.51 37.07
CA VAL A 6 -20.14 -21.45 35.71
C VAL A 6 -19.36 -20.14 35.57
N ASN A 7 -18.05 -20.24 35.39
CA ASN A 7 -17.23 -19.09 35.04
C ASN A 7 -17.24 -18.91 33.52
N ILE A 8 -18.03 -17.96 33.02
CA ILE A 8 -18.04 -17.58 31.61
C ILE A 8 -17.10 -16.38 31.41
N PRO A 9 -15.93 -16.55 30.77
CA PRO A 9 -15.05 -15.44 30.46
C PRO A 9 -15.71 -14.49 29.44
N ALA A 10 -15.11 -13.33 29.22
CA ALA A 10 -15.46 -12.53 28.04
C ALA A 10 -15.23 -13.39 26.79
N LEU A 11 -16.22 -13.42 25.91
CA LEU A 11 -16.21 -14.22 24.70
C LEU A 11 -15.81 -13.36 23.50
N THR A 12 -14.87 -13.86 22.71
CA THR A 12 -14.41 -13.17 21.50
C THR A 12 -15.20 -13.65 20.28
N ASP A 13 -15.55 -12.74 19.37
CA ASP A 13 -16.17 -13.08 18.09
C ASP A 13 -15.36 -14.19 17.37
N GLY A 14 -16.04 -15.25 16.92
CA GLY A 14 -15.41 -16.40 16.26
C GLY A 14 -14.73 -17.43 17.18
N GLN A 15 -14.76 -17.24 18.50
CA GLN A 15 -14.14 -18.15 19.47
C GLN A 15 -14.85 -19.52 19.51
N ALA A 16 -14.07 -20.61 19.44
CA ALA A 16 -14.56 -21.94 19.84
C ALA A 16 -14.73 -21.99 21.37
N LEU A 17 -15.88 -22.46 21.84
CA LEU A 17 -16.26 -22.37 23.24
C LEU A 17 -16.63 -23.72 23.85
N THR A 18 -15.99 -24.02 24.99
CA THR A 18 -16.38 -25.08 25.91
C THR A 18 -16.58 -24.45 27.28
N LEU A 19 -17.76 -24.64 27.88
CA LEU A 19 -18.02 -24.22 29.25
C LEU A 19 -17.67 -25.37 30.20
N SER A 20 -16.85 -25.10 31.21
CA SER A 20 -16.58 -26.05 32.28
C SER A 20 -17.55 -25.77 33.43
N VAL A 21 -18.39 -26.75 33.77
CA VAL A 21 -19.51 -26.60 34.71
C VAL A 21 -19.38 -27.69 35.79
N ASN A 22 -19.34 -27.29 37.07
CA ASN A 22 -19.12 -28.21 38.20
C ASN A 22 -20.43 -28.86 38.67
N ALA A 23 -20.69 -30.06 38.16
CA ALA A 23 -21.97 -30.73 38.35
C ALA A 23 -22.03 -31.60 39.60
N THR A 24 -23.14 -31.51 40.33
CA THR A 24 -23.51 -32.46 41.38
C THR A 24 -24.88 -33.09 41.12
N ASN A 25 -24.89 -34.39 40.83
CA ASN A 25 -26.09 -35.22 40.70
C ASN A 25 -26.11 -36.33 41.76
N THR A 26 -26.71 -36.04 42.92
CA THR A 26 -26.86 -37.01 44.03
C THR A 26 -28.01 -38.00 43.84
N THR A 27 -28.70 -37.96 42.70
CA THR A 27 -29.81 -38.86 42.42
C THR A 27 -29.31 -40.23 41.93
N THR A 28 -30.24 -41.18 41.81
CA THR A 28 -29.97 -42.50 41.23
C THR A 28 -30.16 -42.55 39.72
N LYS A 29 -30.54 -41.44 39.08
CA LYS A 29 -30.75 -41.32 37.63
C LYS A 29 -29.72 -40.39 37.02
N ALA A 30 -29.27 -40.68 35.80
CA ALA A 30 -28.47 -39.72 35.05
C ALA A 30 -29.32 -38.48 34.75
N GLY A 31 -28.70 -37.31 34.79
CA GLY A 31 -29.29 -36.04 34.41
C GLY A 31 -28.74 -35.51 33.10
N THR A 32 -29.35 -34.43 32.64
CA THR A 32 -28.89 -33.64 31.50
C THR A 32 -28.57 -32.24 31.99
N LEU A 33 -27.37 -31.76 31.70
CA LEU A 33 -26.98 -30.36 31.84
C LEU A 33 -27.03 -29.72 30.46
N VAL A 34 -27.76 -28.61 30.34
CA VAL A 34 -27.82 -27.80 29.12
C VAL A 34 -27.50 -26.36 29.47
N CYS A 35 -26.61 -25.75 28.71
CA CYS A 35 -26.31 -24.33 28.81
C CYS A 35 -26.72 -23.62 27.51
N TRP A 36 -27.25 -22.40 27.63
CA TRP A 36 -27.61 -21.51 26.53
C TRP A 36 -26.86 -20.18 26.67
N ILE A 37 -26.49 -19.56 25.55
CA ILE A 37 -25.96 -18.20 25.48
C ILE A 37 -26.74 -17.45 24.41
N ASP A 38 -27.36 -16.32 24.77
CA ASP A 38 -28.07 -15.45 23.82
C ASP A 38 -27.01 -14.65 23.04
N TYR A 39 -26.54 -15.23 21.93
CA TYR A 39 -25.45 -14.69 21.11
C TYR A 39 -25.89 -13.52 20.26
N ASN A 40 -27.16 -13.49 19.83
CA ASN A 40 -27.70 -12.46 18.94
C ASN A 40 -28.35 -11.29 19.71
N GLY A 41 -28.41 -11.35 21.04
CA GLY A 41 -28.92 -10.29 21.90
C GLY A 41 -30.41 -10.02 21.76
N ASP A 42 -31.20 -10.96 21.22
CA ASP A 42 -32.63 -10.75 20.95
C ASP A 42 -33.53 -10.91 22.20
N GLY A 43 -32.93 -11.29 23.34
CA GLY A 43 -33.63 -11.49 24.59
C GLY A 43 -34.28 -12.89 24.71
N LYS A 44 -33.91 -13.83 23.84
CA LYS A 44 -34.36 -15.22 23.85
C LYS A 44 -33.20 -16.16 23.55
N PHE A 45 -33.34 -17.39 24.01
CA PHE A 45 -32.45 -18.47 23.63
C PHE A 45 -33.03 -19.26 22.46
N ALA A 46 -32.23 -19.45 21.40
CA ALA A 46 -32.59 -20.23 20.24
C ALA A 46 -32.82 -21.70 20.62
N THR A 47 -33.88 -22.29 20.06
CA THR A 47 -34.32 -23.65 20.39
C THR A 47 -33.81 -24.72 19.43
N ASP A 48 -33.09 -24.30 18.38
CA ASP A 48 -32.53 -25.15 17.32
C ASP A 48 -31.11 -25.65 17.62
N GLY A 49 -30.54 -25.23 18.75
CA GLY A 49 -29.18 -25.61 19.17
C GLY A 49 -28.09 -24.61 18.77
N SER A 50 -28.40 -23.55 18.01
CA SER A 50 -27.42 -22.53 17.62
C SER A 50 -26.84 -21.73 18.80
N GLU A 51 -27.52 -21.78 19.95
CA GLU A 51 -27.14 -21.07 21.17
C GLU A 51 -26.91 -21.98 22.37
N SER A 52 -26.95 -23.31 22.19
CA SER A 52 -26.93 -24.23 23.34
C SER A 52 -25.97 -25.39 23.17
N GLY A 53 -25.32 -25.77 24.27
CA GLY A 53 -24.56 -27.00 24.42
C GLY A 53 -25.18 -27.89 25.51
N ALA A 54 -24.96 -29.19 25.41
CA ALA A 54 -25.49 -30.15 26.39
C ALA A 54 -24.47 -31.25 26.71
N VAL A 55 -24.51 -31.74 27.94
CA VAL A 55 -23.72 -32.89 28.40
C VAL A 55 -24.55 -33.76 29.35
N ALA A 56 -24.32 -35.07 29.29
CA ALA A 56 -24.92 -35.98 30.25
C ALA A 56 -24.21 -35.88 31.61
N VAL A 57 -24.97 -35.86 32.70
CA VAL A 57 -24.47 -35.87 34.07
C VAL A 57 -24.77 -37.23 34.70
N PRO A 58 -23.77 -38.13 34.84
CA PRO A 58 -23.99 -39.44 35.42
C PRO A 58 -24.67 -39.40 36.80
N ALA A 59 -25.35 -40.49 37.17
CA ALA A 59 -25.89 -40.64 38.52
C ALA A 59 -24.74 -40.73 39.53
N GLY A 60 -24.85 -40.04 40.67
CA GLY A 60 -23.83 -40.01 41.71
C GLY A 60 -22.64 -39.08 41.43
N THR A 61 -22.66 -38.29 40.34
CA THR A 61 -21.64 -37.26 40.10
C THR A 61 -21.61 -36.28 41.28
N THR A 62 -20.41 -35.98 41.78
CA THR A 62 -20.22 -35.09 42.93
C THR A 62 -19.16 -34.06 42.58
N ALA A 63 -19.54 -32.78 42.53
CA ALA A 63 -18.64 -31.64 42.27
C ALA A 63 -17.62 -31.90 41.15
N THR A 64 -18.09 -32.43 40.02
CA THR A 64 -17.23 -32.82 38.90
C THR A 64 -17.37 -31.82 37.77
N ALA A 65 -16.24 -31.25 37.31
CA ALA A 65 -16.20 -30.41 36.13
C ALA A 65 -16.58 -31.22 34.88
N LEU A 66 -17.65 -30.80 34.20
CA LEU A 66 -18.11 -31.34 32.93
C LEU A 66 -17.99 -30.28 31.85
N ASP A 67 -17.49 -30.70 30.70
CA ASP A 67 -17.31 -29.85 29.54
C ASP A 67 -18.59 -29.84 28.70
N VAL A 68 -19.22 -28.68 28.63
CA VAL A 68 -20.35 -28.40 27.75
C VAL A 68 -19.81 -27.74 26.49
N LEU A 69 -19.74 -28.50 25.40
CA LEU A 69 -19.34 -27.97 24.10
C LEU A 69 -20.44 -27.05 23.57
N MET A 70 -20.12 -25.78 23.38
CA MET A 70 -21.04 -24.77 22.85
C MET A 70 -20.81 -24.59 21.35
N PRO A 71 -21.81 -24.08 20.60
CA PRO A 71 -21.58 -23.52 19.28
C PRO A 71 -20.51 -22.43 19.34
N GLN A 72 -19.70 -22.34 18.28
CA GLN A 72 -18.71 -21.27 18.14
C GLN A 72 -19.40 -19.90 18.27
N VAL A 73 -18.78 -18.98 18.98
CA VAL A 73 -19.28 -17.61 19.12
C VAL A 73 -19.45 -17.00 17.72
N PRO A 74 -20.64 -16.50 17.35
CA PRO A 74 -20.86 -15.86 16.07
C PRO A 74 -19.90 -14.68 15.86
N ALA A 75 -19.45 -14.47 14.61
CA ALA A 75 -18.56 -13.35 14.29
C ALA A 75 -19.22 -11.97 14.47
N THR A 76 -20.55 -11.93 14.64
CA THR A 76 -21.35 -10.72 14.85
C THR A 76 -21.78 -10.53 16.30
N ALA A 77 -21.40 -11.41 17.23
CA ALA A 77 -21.93 -11.43 18.59
C ALA A 77 -21.72 -10.08 19.31
N THR A 78 -20.56 -9.45 19.13
CA THR A 78 -20.31 -8.11 19.70
C THR A 78 -21.22 -7.03 19.08
N ALA A 79 -21.46 -7.06 17.77
CA ALA A 79 -22.33 -6.10 17.08
C ALA A 79 -23.81 -6.28 17.46
N ASP A 80 -24.26 -7.52 17.54
CA ASP A 80 -25.64 -7.90 17.86
C ASP A 80 -26.00 -7.56 19.32
N THR A 81 -25.07 -7.83 20.25
CA THR A 81 -25.29 -7.65 21.70
C THR A 81 -24.81 -6.31 22.25
N LYS A 82 -24.08 -5.52 21.44
CA LYS A 82 -23.39 -4.29 21.88
C LYS A 82 -22.45 -4.54 23.08
N GLY A 83 -21.83 -5.72 23.12
CA GLY A 83 -20.80 -6.10 24.08
C GLY A 83 -21.27 -6.86 25.33
N SER A 84 -22.56 -7.14 25.51
CA SER A 84 -23.01 -8.03 26.60
C SER A 84 -24.37 -8.67 26.38
N SER A 85 -24.52 -9.90 26.86
CA SER A 85 -25.79 -10.64 26.92
C SER A 85 -25.85 -11.49 28.20
N TYR A 86 -26.60 -12.59 28.18
CA TYR A 86 -26.75 -13.52 29.29
C TYR A 86 -26.72 -14.97 28.82
N ALA A 87 -26.37 -15.84 29.76
CA ALA A 87 -26.38 -17.28 29.60
C ALA A 87 -27.27 -17.90 30.65
N ARG A 88 -27.72 -19.12 30.39
CA ARG A 88 -28.49 -19.94 31.31
C ARG A 88 -27.92 -21.34 31.35
N CYS A 89 -27.73 -21.93 32.51
CA CYS A 89 -27.47 -23.36 32.63
C CYS A 89 -28.58 -24.02 33.44
N ARG A 90 -28.99 -25.21 33.00
CA ARG A 90 -30.05 -26.00 33.63
C ARG A 90 -29.62 -27.44 33.74
N LEU A 91 -29.64 -27.96 34.96
CA LEU A 91 -29.45 -29.37 35.28
C LEU A 91 -30.79 -29.97 35.73
N SER A 92 -31.15 -31.16 35.25
CA SER A 92 -32.28 -31.94 35.74
C SER A 92 -32.10 -33.43 35.42
N THR A 93 -32.79 -34.32 36.13
CA THR A 93 -32.92 -35.74 35.73
C THR A 93 -33.92 -35.95 34.58
N ASP A 94 -34.70 -34.92 34.23
CA ASP A 94 -35.46 -34.89 32.98
C ASP A 94 -34.51 -34.81 31.77
N ILE A 95 -34.98 -35.27 30.60
CA ILE A 95 -34.26 -35.08 29.35
C ILE A 95 -34.47 -33.64 28.89
N LEU A 96 -33.40 -32.84 28.98
CA LEU A 96 -33.37 -31.48 28.49
C LEU A 96 -32.75 -31.43 27.09
N THR A 97 -33.25 -30.51 26.26
CA THR A 97 -32.72 -30.24 24.92
C THR A 97 -32.61 -28.73 24.71
N ALA A 98 -32.07 -28.29 23.58
CA ALA A 98 -32.03 -26.89 23.17
C ALA A 98 -33.40 -26.18 23.28
N SER A 99 -34.52 -26.91 23.15
CA SER A 99 -35.88 -26.38 23.25
C SER A 99 -36.38 -26.15 24.68
N ASN A 100 -35.58 -26.41 25.71
CA ASN A 100 -35.99 -26.33 27.12
C ASN A 100 -35.32 -25.22 27.98
N PRO A 101 -35.03 -24.00 27.45
CA PRO A 101 -34.44 -22.92 28.27
C PRO A 101 -35.42 -22.35 29.31
N LYS A 102 -36.72 -22.62 29.15
CA LYS A 102 -37.82 -22.18 30.01
C LYS A 102 -38.74 -23.36 30.32
N GLY A 103 -39.74 -23.14 31.17
CA GLY A 103 -40.73 -24.17 31.54
C GLY A 103 -40.32 -25.02 32.74
N VAL A 104 -41.20 -25.92 33.15
CA VAL A 104 -41.06 -26.72 34.37
C VAL A 104 -40.28 -28.01 34.08
N ALA A 105 -39.38 -28.37 35.00
CA ALA A 105 -38.78 -29.70 35.08
C ALA A 105 -39.18 -30.32 36.42
N THR A 106 -39.15 -31.64 36.49
CA THR A 106 -39.55 -32.41 37.67
C THR A 106 -38.62 -32.14 38.85
N ASP A 107 -37.34 -31.85 38.57
CA ASP A 107 -36.31 -31.54 39.55
C ASP A 107 -35.22 -30.62 38.94
N GLY A 108 -34.14 -30.44 39.70
CA GLY A 108 -32.95 -29.73 39.25
C GLY A 108 -32.97 -28.24 39.55
N GLU A 109 -32.13 -27.50 38.83
CA GLU A 109 -31.91 -26.06 39.06
C GLU A 109 -31.67 -25.31 37.76
N VAL A 110 -31.76 -23.98 37.86
CA VAL A 110 -31.51 -23.03 36.76
C VAL A 110 -30.69 -21.90 37.31
N GLU A 111 -29.63 -21.55 36.60
CA GLU A 111 -28.78 -20.41 36.91
C GLU A 111 -28.57 -19.53 35.69
N ASP A 112 -28.54 -18.22 35.93
CA ASP A 112 -28.36 -17.21 34.89
C ASP A 112 -27.05 -16.46 35.13
N TYR A 113 -26.31 -16.23 34.06
CA TYR A 113 -24.99 -15.61 34.09
C TYR A 113 -24.94 -14.43 33.13
N LYS A 114 -24.24 -13.36 33.51
CA LYS A 114 -23.93 -12.28 32.57
C LYS A 114 -22.80 -12.74 31.65
N VAL A 115 -22.95 -12.52 30.36
CA VAL A 115 -21.92 -12.77 29.35
C VAL A 115 -21.47 -11.43 28.78
N SER A 116 -20.17 -11.25 28.61
CA SER A 116 -19.62 -10.10 27.91
C SER A 116 -18.99 -10.56 26.61
N PHE A 117 -19.17 -9.80 25.55
CA PHE A 117 -18.57 -10.06 24.25
C PHE A 117 -17.54 -8.99 23.94
N VAL A 118 -16.44 -9.42 23.32
CA VAL A 118 -15.41 -8.54 22.81
C VAL A 118 -15.20 -8.83 21.33
N ALA A 119 -15.04 -7.77 20.55
CA ALA A 119 -14.73 -7.92 19.14
C ALA A 119 -13.40 -8.66 18.98
N LYS A 120 -13.31 -9.50 17.95
CA LYS A 120 -12.02 -10.10 17.59
C LYS A 120 -11.06 -8.97 17.20
N PRO A 121 -9.85 -8.91 17.79
CA PRO A 121 -8.86 -7.93 17.37
C PRO A 121 -8.55 -8.11 15.88
N GLN A 122 -8.61 -7.02 15.12
CA GLN A 122 -8.26 -6.97 13.71
C GLN A 122 -7.00 -6.12 13.52
N PHE A 123 -6.05 -6.65 12.75
CA PHE A 123 -4.88 -5.94 12.29
C PHE A 123 -5.12 -5.62 10.81
N ASP A 124 -5.08 -4.35 10.47
CA ASP A 124 -5.53 -3.85 9.17
C ASP A 124 -4.84 -2.50 8.94
N LEU A 125 -3.92 -2.49 7.98
CA LEU A 125 -3.14 -1.33 7.57
C LEU A 125 -3.36 -1.07 6.09
N ALA A 126 -3.52 0.21 5.76
CA ALA A 126 -3.59 0.69 4.39
C ALA A 126 -2.63 1.85 4.15
N LEU A 127 -2.36 2.15 2.89
CA LEU A 127 -1.66 3.36 2.48
C LEU A 127 -2.31 4.05 1.29
N THR A 128 -2.04 5.35 1.15
CA THR A 128 -2.19 6.07 -0.12
C THR A 128 -0.91 6.82 -0.45
N LYS A 129 -0.71 7.16 -1.72
CA LYS A 129 0.48 7.85 -2.20
C LYS A 129 0.09 8.97 -3.16
N LYS A 130 0.55 10.19 -2.86
CA LYS A 130 0.25 11.39 -3.67
C LYS A 130 1.48 12.21 -3.94
N PRO A 131 1.56 12.93 -5.08
CA PRO A 131 2.45 14.09 -5.14
C PRO A 131 2.11 15.02 -3.96
N LYS A 132 3.13 15.44 -3.22
CA LYS A 132 2.95 16.24 -2.01
C LYS A 132 2.14 17.50 -2.31
N ALA A 133 1.31 17.96 -1.39
CA ALA A 133 0.54 19.18 -1.56
C ALA A 133 1.43 20.36 -2.00
N GLY A 134 1.13 20.93 -3.18
CA GLY A 134 1.92 22.00 -3.80
C GLY A 134 3.03 21.53 -4.76
N GLN A 135 3.27 20.22 -4.90
CA GLN A 135 4.13 19.65 -5.93
C GLN A 135 3.53 19.93 -7.32
N ALA A 136 4.37 20.32 -8.26
CA ALA A 136 3.94 20.52 -9.64
C ALA A 136 3.60 19.17 -10.29
N ALA A 137 2.43 19.08 -10.91
CA ALA A 137 2.00 17.90 -11.66
C ALA A 137 2.83 17.67 -12.94
N THR A 138 3.47 18.74 -13.44
CA THR A 138 4.40 18.67 -14.56
C THR A 138 5.78 19.16 -14.12
N VAL A 139 6.80 18.33 -14.33
CA VAL A 139 8.19 18.55 -13.91
C VAL A 139 9.14 18.42 -15.11
N LYS A 140 10.41 18.77 -14.94
CA LYS A 140 11.47 18.63 -15.93
C LYS A 140 12.52 17.64 -15.46
N ALA A 141 13.32 17.13 -16.40
CA ALA A 141 14.52 16.39 -16.07
C ALA A 141 15.43 17.23 -15.16
N GLY A 142 15.88 16.64 -14.05
CA GLY A 142 16.66 17.30 -12.99
C GLY A 142 15.84 17.87 -11.82
N ASP A 143 14.50 17.97 -11.94
CA ASP A 143 13.66 18.45 -10.83
C ASP A 143 13.53 17.39 -9.72
N THR A 144 13.42 17.85 -8.47
CA THR A 144 13.00 17.00 -7.34
C THR A 144 11.48 16.96 -7.25
N VAL A 145 10.92 15.75 -7.16
CA VAL A 145 9.51 15.45 -6.89
C VAL A 145 9.39 14.93 -5.47
N THR A 146 8.53 15.54 -4.66
CA THR A 146 8.19 14.99 -3.34
C THR A 146 6.85 14.29 -3.41
N TYR A 147 6.80 13.03 -2.98
CA TYR A 147 5.57 12.29 -2.75
C TYR A 147 5.32 12.17 -1.25
N THR A 148 4.06 12.23 -0.85
CA THR A 148 3.60 11.95 0.50
C THR A 148 2.88 10.60 0.47
N ILE A 149 3.36 9.67 1.29
CA ILE A 149 2.72 8.38 1.56
C ILE A 149 1.99 8.52 2.89
N GLU A 150 0.68 8.37 2.88
CA GLU A 150 -0.17 8.36 4.08
C GLU A 150 -0.41 6.90 4.46
N VAL A 151 -0.13 6.54 5.71
CA VAL A 151 -0.37 5.19 6.25
C VAL A 151 -1.46 5.28 7.31
N LEU A 152 -2.49 4.46 7.16
CA LEU A 152 -3.67 4.39 8.02
C LEU A 152 -3.71 3.02 8.69
N ASN A 153 -4.00 3.00 9.99
CA ASN A 153 -4.36 1.78 10.71
C ASN A 153 -5.89 1.73 10.85
N GLN A 154 -6.56 0.94 10.02
CA GLN A 154 -8.03 0.79 10.05
C GLN A 154 -8.48 -0.26 11.09
N GLY A 155 -7.54 -1.08 11.54
CA GLY A 155 -7.77 -2.13 12.51
C GLY A 155 -8.00 -1.64 13.94
N THR A 156 -8.20 -2.61 14.82
CA THR A 156 -8.38 -2.39 16.26
C THR A 156 -7.13 -2.67 17.08
N VAL A 157 -6.02 -3.05 16.42
CA VAL A 157 -4.75 -3.41 17.04
C VAL A 157 -3.70 -2.36 16.70
N ASP A 158 -2.95 -1.89 17.69
CA ASP A 158 -1.82 -0.99 17.44
C ASP A 158 -0.76 -1.70 16.58
N ALA A 159 -0.26 -1.01 15.56
CA ALA A 159 0.78 -1.52 14.68
C ALA A 159 2.16 -0.99 15.08
N GLN A 160 3.18 -1.81 14.87
CA GLN A 160 4.58 -1.54 15.18
C GLN A 160 5.48 -1.94 14.01
N ALA A 161 6.65 -1.32 13.94
CA ALA A 161 7.70 -1.66 12.97
C ALA A 161 7.17 -1.78 11.53
N ILE A 162 6.30 -0.84 11.11
CA ILE A 162 5.67 -0.83 9.79
C ILE A 162 6.75 -0.43 8.79
N VAL A 163 7.09 -1.32 7.87
CA VAL A 163 8.09 -1.08 6.82
C VAL A 163 7.37 -0.67 5.55
N VAL A 164 7.55 0.58 5.16
CA VAL A 164 7.07 1.11 3.88
C VAL A 164 8.21 0.97 2.87
N THR A 165 7.92 0.38 1.72
CA THR A 165 8.83 0.22 0.59
C THR A 165 8.32 1.03 -0.59
N ASP A 166 9.18 1.84 -1.18
CA ASP A 166 8.91 2.62 -2.39
C ASP A 166 9.64 2.00 -3.58
N TYR A 167 8.91 1.82 -4.68
CA TYR A 167 9.39 1.28 -5.94
C TYR A 167 9.87 2.43 -6.84
N ILE A 168 11.19 2.63 -6.88
CA ILE A 168 11.83 3.71 -7.63
C ILE A 168 11.68 3.43 -9.14
N PRO A 169 10.90 4.22 -9.88
CA PRO A 169 10.69 3.97 -11.30
C PRO A 169 11.96 4.28 -12.11
N THR A 170 12.07 3.66 -13.28
CA THR A 170 13.13 4.02 -14.23
C THR A 170 13.04 5.50 -14.59
N GLY A 171 14.17 6.21 -14.56
CA GLY A 171 14.23 7.65 -14.81
C GLY A 171 14.05 8.52 -13.57
N MET A 172 14.01 7.91 -12.38
CA MET A 172 14.13 8.61 -11.11
C MET A 172 15.21 7.98 -10.22
N THR A 173 15.73 8.77 -9.29
CA THR A 173 16.61 8.34 -8.21
C THR A 173 16.18 8.99 -6.90
N VAL A 174 16.44 8.35 -5.75
CA VAL A 174 16.16 9.00 -4.44
C VAL A 174 17.07 10.22 -4.27
N ASP A 175 16.51 11.34 -3.85
CA ASP A 175 17.26 12.54 -3.51
C ASP A 175 18.26 12.21 -2.38
N PRO A 176 19.57 12.38 -2.58
CA PRO A 176 20.58 12.01 -1.59
C PRO A 176 20.48 12.82 -0.28
N THR A 177 19.70 13.90 -0.27
CA THR A 177 19.39 14.67 0.95
C THR A 177 18.25 14.07 1.77
N ASP A 178 17.51 13.10 1.23
CA ASP A 178 16.45 12.38 1.94
C ASP A 178 17.00 11.19 2.72
N THR A 179 17.51 11.46 3.91
CA THR A 179 18.18 10.46 4.76
C THR A 179 17.21 9.54 5.50
N LYS A 180 15.90 9.63 5.27
CA LYS A 180 14.90 8.76 5.92
C LYS A 180 14.80 7.39 5.27
N TRP A 181 15.29 7.27 4.05
CA TRP A 181 15.11 6.10 3.20
C TRP A 181 16.42 5.33 3.04
N THR A 182 16.33 4.00 3.13
CA THR A 182 17.43 3.09 2.85
C THR A 182 17.26 2.54 1.43
N VAL A 183 18.15 2.91 0.52
CA VAL A 183 18.06 2.53 -0.90
C VAL A 183 18.74 1.17 -1.15
N SER A 184 18.06 0.29 -1.87
CA SER A 184 18.57 -1.01 -2.30
C SER A 184 18.16 -1.31 -3.74
N GLY A 185 19.02 -0.98 -4.71
CA GLY A 185 18.71 -1.17 -6.13
C GLY A 185 17.61 -0.23 -6.58
N THR A 186 16.46 -0.78 -7.00
CA THR A 186 15.28 -0.03 -7.46
C THR A 186 14.23 0.15 -6.38
N THR A 187 14.54 -0.15 -5.12
CA THR A 187 13.65 0.10 -3.99
C THR A 187 14.30 1.02 -2.96
N ALA A 188 13.46 1.71 -2.20
CA ALA A 188 13.86 2.42 -1.01
C ALA A 188 12.91 2.06 0.12
N SER A 189 13.40 1.81 1.34
CA SER A 189 12.53 1.49 2.47
C SER A 189 12.75 2.38 3.68
N THR A 190 11.70 2.53 4.49
CA THR A 190 11.71 3.26 5.76
C THR A 190 10.79 2.57 6.77
N THR A 191 10.96 2.87 8.05
CA THR A 191 10.20 2.22 9.12
C THR A 191 9.46 3.25 9.96
N ILE A 192 8.14 3.09 10.08
CA ILE A 192 7.30 3.79 11.05
C ILE A 192 7.31 2.95 12.33
N ALA A 193 7.77 3.55 13.42
CA ALA A 193 7.99 2.83 14.68
C ALA A 193 6.70 2.24 15.27
N SER A 194 5.62 3.03 15.28
CA SER A 194 4.32 2.63 15.78
C SER A 194 3.20 3.47 15.20
N LEU A 195 2.01 2.89 15.03
CA LEU A 195 0.78 3.57 14.65
C LEU A 195 -0.39 2.99 15.44
N ALA A 196 -1.03 3.81 16.28
CA ALA A 196 -2.16 3.38 17.10
C ALA A 196 -3.37 2.98 16.22
N ALA A 197 -4.22 2.10 16.74
CA ALA A 197 -5.47 1.71 16.09
C ALA A 197 -6.33 2.94 15.74
N GLY A 198 -6.82 3.01 14.50
CA GLY A 198 -7.61 4.12 13.97
C GLY A 198 -6.82 5.40 13.67
N ALA A 199 -5.48 5.39 13.81
CA ALA A 199 -4.64 6.56 13.56
C ALA A 199 -4.05 6.57 12.15
N THR A 200 -3.65 7.77 11.72
CA THR A 200 -2.98 8.01 10.44
C THR A 200 -1.65 8.70 10.67
N THR A 201 -0.66 8.40 9.83
CA THR A 201 0.63 9.12 9.78
C THR A 201 1.09 9.28 8.34
N THR A 202 2.11 10.11 8.12
CA THR A 202 2.64 10.34 6.77
C THR A 202 4.16 10.22 6.74
N VAL A 203 4.69 9.68 5.66
CA VAL A 203 6.11 9.72 5.32
C VAL A 203 6.29 10.32 3.93
N ASP A 204 7.22 11.27 3.80
CA ASP A 204 7.57 11.83 2.50
C ASP A 204 8.76 11.07 1.91
N ILE A 205 8.76 10.89 0.59
CA ILE A 205 9.93 10.50 -0.20
C ILE A 205 10.21 11.55 -1.27
N LYS A 206 11.49 11.90 -1.43
CA LYS A 206 11.96 12.81 -2.49
C LYS A 206 12.69 12.03 -3.56
N LEU A 207 12.20 12.11 -4.80
CA LEU A 207 12.81 11.53 -5.98
C LEU A 207 13.28 12.62 -6.94
N ILE A 208 14.47 12.50 -7.49
CA ILE A 208 15.00 13.36 -8.54
C ILE A 208 14.68 12.73 -9.89
N VAL A 209 14.10 13.49 -10.81
CA VAL A 209 13.95 13.07 -12.22
C VAL A 209 15.32 13.07 -12.86
N ASP A 210 15.77 11.93 -13.40
CA ASP A 210 17.09 11.85 -14.00
C ASP A 210 17.22 12.80 -15.20
N ASN A 211 18.40 13.39 -15.39
CA ASN A 211 18.68 14.36 -16.47
C ASN A 211 18.48 13.82 -17.89
N LYS A 212 18.29 12.50 -18.04
CA LYS A 212 18.09 11.81 -19.33
C LYS A 212 16.69 11.21 -19.48
N THR A 213 15.79 11.48 -18.54
CA THR A 213 14.40 11.05 -18.62
C THR A 213 13.66 11.84 -19.69
N ALA A 214 13.11 11.13 -20.69
CA ALA A 214 12.31 11.72 -21.75
C ALA A 214 10.93 12.16 -21.24
N ALA A 215 10.25 12.98 -22.02
CA ALA A 215 8.88 13.41 -21.73
C ALA A 215 7.92 12.21 -21.64
N GLY A 216 6.97 12.30 -20.70
CA GLY A 216 5.96 11.26 -20.51
C GLY A 216 5.49 11.14 -19.07
N ASP A 217 4.67 10.13 -18.82
CA ASP A 217 4.17 9.80 -17.50
C ASP A 217 5.28 9.08 -16.70
N LEU A 218 5.52 9.55 -15.47
CA LEU A 218 6.28 8.81 -14.46
C LEU A 218 5.32 8.42 -13.35
N VAL A 219 5.17 7.11 -13.16
CA VAL A 219 4.36 6.51 -12.10
C VAL A 219 5.32 5.92 -11.07
N ASN A 220 5.13 6.27 -9.82
CA ASN A 220 5.89 5.78 -8.68
C ASN A 220 4.92 5.09 -7.72
N ALA A 221 5.30 3.93 -7.20
CA ALA A 221 4.46 3.10 -6.35
C ALA A 221 5.10 2.93 -4.97
N ALA A 222 4.29 2.71 -3.95
CA ALA A 222 4.75 2.32 -2.61
C ALA A 222 3.83 1.27 -2.01
N GLU A 223 4.37 0.50 -1.06
CA GLU A 223 3.70 -0.62 -0.41
C GLU A 223 4.09 -0.73 1.08
N ILE A 224 3.20 -1.20 1.95
CA ILE A 224 3.57 -1.69 3.27
C ILE A 224 4.07 -3.12 3.14
N SER A 225 5.38 -3.26 3.15
CA SER A 225 6.05 -4.54 2.96
C SER A 225 6.07 -5.49 4.16
N SER A 226 5.83 -4.97 5.37
CA SER A 226 5.67 -5.76 6.59
C SER A 226 5.27 -4.87 7.77
N ALA A 227 4.63 -5.47 8.79
CA ALA A 227 4.37 -4.83 10.07
C ALA A 227 4.25 -5.87 11.20
N GLN A 228 4.25 -5.41 12.45
CA GLN A 228 4.04 -6.22 13.64
C GLN A 228 2.84 -5.70 14.45
N ASP A 229 2.15 -6.61 15.15
CA ASP A 229 1.11 -6.26 16.11
C ASP A 229 1.67 -5.61 17.39
N ASP A 230 0.77 -5.26 18.32
CA ASP A 230 1.06 -4.69 19.63
C ASP A 230 1.92 -5.61 20.54
N LYS A 231 2.10 -6.88 20.15
CA LYS A 231 2.92 -7.88 20.85
C LYS A 231 4.23 -8.19 20.13
N GLY A 232 4.51 -7.54 19.00
CA GLY A 232 5.72 -7.75 18.21
C GLY A 232 5.70 -9.02 17.35
N ALA A 233 4.53 -9.62 17.13
CA ALA A 233 4.36 -10.71 16.18
C ALA A 233 4.04 -10.15 14.80
N VAL A 234 4.49 -10.82 13.74
CA VAL A 234 4.03 -10.51 12.38
C VAL A 234 2.53 -10.76 12.34
N ALA A 235 1.76 -9.72 12.04
CA ALA A 235 0.32 -9.79 11.97
C ALA A 235 -0.14 -10.17 10.57
N ILE A 236 -1.30 -10.82 10.48
CA ILE A 236 -1.98 -11.04 9.21
C ILE A 236 -2.91 -9.84 9.01
N ASP A 237 -2.68 -9.12 7.93
CA ASP A 237 -3.54 -8.03 7.51
C ASP A 237 -4.91 -8.58 7.03
N VAL A 238 -5.98 -7.83 7.20
CA VAL A 238 -7.36 -8.33 6.98
C VAL A 238 -7.63 -8.58 5.51
N ASP A 239 -7.13 -7.72 4.64
CA ASP A 239 -7.41 -7.69 3.20
C ASP A 239 -6.18 -7.56 2.30
N SER A 240 -5.01 -7.37 2.89
CA SER A 240 -3.78 -7.12 2.15
C SER A 240 -2.71 -8.20 2.36
N THR A 241 -1.76 -8.33 1.42
CA THR A 241 -0.65 -9.29 1.52
C THR A 241 0.71 -8.57 1.53
N PRO A 242 1.15 -8.04 2.69
CA PRO A 242 2.40 -7.28 2.79
C PRO A 242 3.62 -8.04 2.21
N ASP A 243 4.25 -7.51 1.16
CA ASP A 243 5.47 -8.07 0.60
C ASP A 243 6.42 -7.04 -0.08
N THR A 244 7.21 -7.45 -1.08
CA THR A 244 8.16 -6.55 -1.78
C THR A 244 8.18 -6.83 -3.28
N ASN A 245 7.06 -7.31 -3.82
CA ASN A 245 6.94 -7.89 -5.13
C ASN A 245 5.98 -7.06 -5.99
N PRO A 246 6.41 -5.98 -6.65
CA PRO A 246 5.51 -5.06 -7.35
C PRO A 246 4.78 -5.64 -8.58
N VAL A 247 4.93 -6.94 -8.87
CA VAL A 247 4.30 -7.62 -10.01
C VAL A 247 3.13 -8.53 -9.63
N ASN A 248 2.89 -8.82 -8.35
CA ASN A 248 1.66 -9.52 -7.92
C ASN A 248 0.51 -8.56 -7.66
N GLU A 249 0.77 -7.25 -7.66
CA GLU A 249 -0.26 -6.23 -7.58
C GLU A 249 -1.20 -6.30 -8.77
N THR A 250 -2.47 -6.56 -8.49
CA THR A 250 -3.54 -6.56 -9.48
C THR A 250 -4.67 -5.68 -9.00
N GLY A 251 -5.48 -5.14 -9.92
CA GLY A 251 -6.64 -4.35 -9.52
C GLY A 251 -6.35 -2.93 -9.04
N ILE A 252 -5.09 -2.51 -8.92
CA ILE A 252 -4.65 -1.20 -8.40
C ILE A 252 -5.59 -0.06 -8.84
N VAL A 253 -6.22 0.59 -7.86
CA VAL A 253 -7.01 1.81 -8.04
C VAL A 253 -6.40 2.93 -7.18
N ASP A 254 -5.87 3.93 -7.88
CA ASP A 254 -5.31 5.15 -7.27
C ASP A 254 -6.24 5.74 -6.19
N ASP A 255 -5.71 5.95 -4.99
CA ASP A 255 -6.37 6.53 -3.81
C ASP A 255 -7.53 5.73 -3.18
N VAL A 256 -7.51 4.39 -3.27
CA VAL A 256 -8.51 3.52 -2.64
C VAL A 256 -7.92 2.78 -1.45
N THR A 257 -8.66 2.75 -0.33
CA THR A 257 -8.23 2.09 0.92
C THR A 257 -9.32 1.23 1.55
N ASP A 258 -10.24 0.69 0.77
CA ASP A 258 -11.38 -0.09 1.30
C ASP A 258 -11.46 -1.49 0.70
N ASN A 259 -10.33 -1.96 0.12
CA ASN A 259 -10.21 -3.18 -0.66
C ASN A 259 -11.34 -3.34 -1.71
N SER A 260 -11.89 -2.24 -2.21
CA SER A 260 -12.83 -2.31 -3.31
C SER A 260 -12.08 -2.63 -4.61
N SER A 261 -12.72 -3.34 -5.53
CA SER A 261 -12.16 -3.66 -6.85
C SER A 261 -10.99 -4.65 -6.89
N ASN A 262 -10.74 -5.40 -5.81
CA ASN A 262 -9.58 -6.28 -5.61
C ASN A 262 -8.25 -5.51 -5.55
N ASP A 263 -8.28 -4.33 -4.95
CA ASP A 263 -7.12 -3.49 -4.71
C ASP A 263 -6.57 -3.82 -3.32
N GLU A 264 -5.34 -4.33 -3.22
CA GLU A 264 -4.70 -4.51 -1.91
C GLU A 264 -4.39 -3.11 -1.38
N ASP A 265 -5.02 -2.72 -0.28
CA ASP A 265 -4.99 -1.35 0.20
C ASP A 265 -3.68 -0.98 0.91
N ASP A 266 -2.75 -1.92 0.99
CA ASP A 266 -1.37 -1.71 1.40
C ASP A 266 -0.44 -1.27 0.25
N HIS A 267 -0.93 -1.15 -0.98
CA HIS A 267 -0.19 -0.69 -2.16
C HIS A 267 -0.89 0.49 -2.85
N ASP A 268 -0.14 1.54 -3.24
CA ASP A 268 -0.71 2.65 -4.03
C ASP A 268 0.30 3.32 -4.98
N ILE A 269 -0.22 3.98 -6.02
CA ILE A 269 0.54 4.64 -7.08
C ILE A 269 0.34 6.15 -7.08
N ALA A 270 1.38 6.89 -7.47
CA ALA A 270 1.30 8.32 -7.73
C ALA A 270 1.94 8.67 -9.06
N LYS A 271 1.36 9.64 -9.77
CA LYS A 271 1.82 10.05 -11.09
C LYS A 271 2.24 11.52 -11.18
N VAL A 272 3.33 11.76 -11.91
CA VAL A 272 3.70 13.08 -12.44
C VAL A 272 4.01 13.00 -13.94
N ILE A 273 4.02 14.15 -14.61
CA ILE A 273 4.33 14.24 -16.04
C ILE A 273 5.67 14.95 -16.24
N VAL A 274 6.57 14.36 -17.03
CA VAL A 274 7.82 15.00 -17.45
C VAL A 274 7.56 15.81 -18.72
N ALA A 275 7.83 17.11 -18.66
CA ALA A 275 7.79 18.00 -19.80
C ALA A 275 9.01 17.79 -20.72
N PRO A 276 8.85 17.96 -22.04
CA PRO A 276 9.96 17.81 -22.97
C PRO A 276 11.06 18.82 -22.71
N THR A 277 12.30 18.34 -22.73
CA THR A 277 13.52 19.14 -22.62
C THR A 277 14.54 18.72 -23.67
N VAL A 278 15.23 19.70 -24.25
CA VAL A 278 16.25 19.48 -25.29
C VAL A 278 17.54 20.15 -24.86
N ASP A 279 18.66 19.46 -25.08
CA ASP A 279 20.02 19.94 -24.82
C ASP A 279 20.80 19.91 -26.14
N LEU A 280 21.04 21.08 -26.73
CA LEU A 280 21.76 21.21 -27.99
C LEU A 280 23.19 21.68 -27.74
N GLU A 281 24.16 20.89 -28.18
CA GLU A 281 25.58 21.25 -28.18
C GLU A 281 26.06 21.59 -29.59
N LEU A 282 26.81 22.69 -29.73
CA LEU A 282 27.42 23.10 -30.99
C LEU A 282 28.95 23.11 -30.84
N THR A 283 29.64 22.41 -31.74
CA THR A 283 31.10 22.48 -31.88
C THR A 283 31.45 23.09 -33.23
N LYS A 284 32.51 23.91 -33.29
CA LYS A 284 33.00 24.52 -34.53
C LYS A 284 34.49 24.29 -34.66
N THR A 285 34.90 23.73 -35.80
CA THR A 285 36.30 23.48 -36.13
C THR A 285 36.67 24.14 -37.44
N LEU A 286 37.96 24.42 -37.62
CA LEU A 286 38.54 25.00 -38.82
C LEU A 286 39.56 24.02 -39.38
N ASP A 287 39.55 23.81 -40.70
CA ASP A 287 40.48 22.90 -41.38
C ASP A 287 41.94 23.35 -41.31
N LYS A 288 42.18 24.66 -41.19
CA LYS A 288 43.52 25.27 -41.18
C LYS A 288 43.65 26.34 -40.09
N SER A 289 44.63 26.19 -39.21
CA SER A 289 44.93 27.20 -38.17
C SER A 289 45.62 28.46 -38.71
N THR A 290 46.15 28.42 -39.94
CA THR A 290 46.74 29.57 -40.64
C THR A 290 46.33 29.55 -42.12
N ALA A 291 46.05 30.73 -42.67
CA ALA A 291 45.67 30.90 -44.08
C ALA A 291 46.17 32.26 -44.58
N ARG A 292 46.59 32.33 -45.84
CA ARG A 292 47.01 33.56 -46.53
C ARG A 292 45.84 34.12 -47.34
N ARG A 293 45.94 35.39 -47.71
CA ARG A 293 45.04 36.00 -48.70
C ARG A 293 44.94 35.11 -49.95
N GLY A 294 43.72 34.83 -50.39
CA GLY A 294 43.42 33.95 -51.51
C GLY A 294 43.29 32.47 -51.15
N ASP A 295 43.71 32.03 -49.95
CA ASP A 295 43.52 30.65 -49.52
C ASP A 295 42.04 30.40 -49.20
N THR A 296 41.57 29.19 -49.52
CA THR A 296 40.26 28.68 -49.09
C THR A 296 40.39 27.98 -47.74
N VAL A 297 39.47 28.30 -46.84
CA VAL A 297 39.30 27.68 -45.52
C VAL A 297 37.92 27.05 -45.40
N LYS A 298 37.82 26.00 -44.59
CA LYS A 298 36.59 25.25 -44.32
C LYS A 298 36.31 25.22 -42.83
N TYR A 299 35.14 25.75 -42.45
CA TYR A 299 34.59 25.58 -41.12
C TYR A 299 33.63 24.40 -41.10
N THR A 300 33.73 23.56 -40.08
CA THR A 300 32.78 22.46 -39.82
C THR A 300 32.11 22.72 -38.48
N LEU A 301 30.79 22.91 -38.50
CA LEU A 301 29.94 23.08 -37.33
C LEU A 301 29.17 21.79 -37.10
N THR A 302 29.35 21.15 -35.95
CA THR A 302 28.58 19.95 -35.59
C THR A 302 27.62 20.29 -34.46
N VAL A 303 26.33 20.28 -34.77
CA VAL A 303 25.25 20.39 -33.77
C VAL A 303 24.82 18.98 -33.34
N THR A 304 24.74 18.75 -32.04
CA THR A 304 24.37 17.47 -31.43
C THR A 304 23.21 17.69 -30.47
N ASN A 305 22.16 16.88 -30.56
CA ASN A 305 21.12 16.84 -29.54
C ASN A 305 21.53 15.83 -28.46
N LYS A 306 21.90 16.32 -27.29
CA LYS A 306 22.24 15.53 -26.10
C LYS A 306 21.02 15.12 -25.28
N GLY A 307 19.80 15.38 -25.78
CA GLY A 307 18.55 14.87 -25.22
C GLY A 307 18.01 15.70 -24.05
N PRO A 308 17.10 15.13 -23.24
CA PRO A 308 16.51 13.80 -23.38
C PRO A 308 15.51 13.63 -24.52
N ASP A 309 14.91 14.71 -25.03
CA ASP A 309 13.89 14.64 -26.08
C ASP A 309 14.42 15.03 -27.47
N ASN A 310 13.62 14.77 -28.50
CA ASN A 310 13.91 15.21 -29.86
C ASN A 310 13.81 16.74 -29.97
N ALA A 311 14.78 17.36 -30.62
CA ALA A 311 14.73 18.77 -30.96
C ALA A 311 14.03 18.95 -32.32
N THR A 312 13.17 19.95 -32.42
CA THR A 312 12.49 20.30 -33.67
C THR A 312 12.90 21.70 -34.11
N ASN A 313 12.86 21.95 -35.42
CA ASN A 313 13.14 23.27 -36.00
C ASN A 313 14.51 23.86 -35.55
N VAL A 314 15.53 23.01 -35.43
CA VAL A 314 16.89 23.41 -35.03
C VAL A 314 17.47 24.33 -36.09
N LYS A 315 18.12 25.42 -35.64
CA LYS A 315 18.83 26.38 -36.48
C LYS A 315 20.21 26.66 -35.94
N VAL A 316 21.18 26.85 -36.84
CA VAL A 316 22.56 27.22 -36.48
C VAL A 316 22.91 28.52 -37.19
N ALA A 317 23.23 29.56 -36.42
CA ALA A 317 23.67 30.84 -36.97
C ALA A 317 25.21 30.90 -36.99
N ASP A 318 25.78 31.17 -38.16
CA ASP A 318 27.21 31.41 -38.36
C ASP A 318 27.42 32.49 -39.43
N VAL A 319 27.73 33.71 -38.97
CA VAL A 319 27.97 34.86 -39.83
C VAL A 319 29.46 34.91 -40.18
N LEU A 320 29.78 34.80 -41.47
CA LEU A 320 31.15 34.94 -41.95
C LEU A 320 31.65 36.38 -41.71
N PRO A 321 32.84 36.57 -41.11
CA PRO A 321 33.44 37.89 -40.97
C PRO A 321 33.77 38.52 -42.32
N SER A 322 33.85 39.85 -42.37
CA SER A 322 34.06 40.60 -43.62
C SER A 322 35.40 40.32 -44.32
N SER A 323 36.37 39.76 -43.60
CA SER A 323 37.67 39.28 -44.11
C SER A 323 37.56 37.97 -44.91
N LEU A 324 36.40 37.32 -44.92
CA LEU A 324 36.13 36.12 -45.70
C LEU A 324 35.12 36.42 -46.82
N THR A 325 35.24 35.69 -47.92
CA THR A 325 34.25 35.65 -49.00
C THR A 325 33.64 34.26 -49.03
N TYR A 326 32.32 34.17 -48.93
CA TYR A 326 31.60 32.91 -49.10
C TYR A 326 31.95 32.26 -50.45
N VAL A 327 32.21 30.94 -50.45
CA VAL A 327 32.46 30.16 -51.67
C VAL A 327 31.33 29.17 -51.88
N SER A 328 31.12 28.28 -50.91
CA SER A 328 30.12 27.23 -50.98
C SER A 328 29.82 26.68 -49.59
N ASP A 329 28.74 25.92 -49.48
CA ASP A 329 28.39 25.13 -48.32
C ASP A 329 28.14 23.66 -48.73
N ASP A 330 27.99 22.74 -47.78
CA ASP A 330 27.62 21.35 -48.10
C ASP A 330 26.14 21.15 -48.45
N SER A 331 25.34 22.22 -48.36
CA SER A 331 23.95 22.32 -48.80
C SER A 331 23.03 21.21 -48.28
N ALA A 332 23.32 20.65 -47.11
CA ALA A 332 22.45 19.70 -46.40
C ALA A 332 21.81 20.30 -45.13
N GLY A 333 21.59 21.62 -45.12
CA GLY A 333 20.89 22.35 -44.06
C GLY A 333 20.51 23.80 -44.42
N ALA A 334 20.16 24.06 -45.69
CA ALA A 334 19.55 25.30 -46.17
C ALA A 334 20.19 26.59 -45.62
N PHE A 335 21.48 26.82 -45.93
CA PHE A 335 22.19 28.02 -45.50
C PHE A 335 21.66 29.27 -46.21
N ASP A 336 21.12 30.20 -45.44
CA ASP A 336 20.81 31.55 -45.91
C ASP A 336 22.08 32.41 -45.89
N THR A 337 22.63 32.68 -47.08
CA THR A 337 23.85 33.48 -47.25
C THR A 337 23.66 34.96 -46.90
N ALA A 338 22.43 35.47 -46.84
CA ALA A 338 22.15 36.85 -46.43
C ALA A 338 22.10 36.99 -44.90
N GLY A 339 21.53 36.00 -44.21
CA GLY A 339 21.38 35.98 -42.75
C GLY A 339 22.47 35.22 -41.99
N GLY A 340 23.25 34.37 -42.65
CA GLY A 340 24.23 33.49 -42.01
C GLY A 340 23.57 32.39 -41.17
N VAL A 341 22.43 31.84 -41.59
CA VAL A 341 21.66 30.87 -40.79
C VAL A 341 21.42 29.58 -41.56
N TRP A 342 21.70 28.45 -40.90
CA TRP A 342 21.34 27.10 -41.34
C TRP A 342 20.01 26.66 -40.71
N SER A 343 19.10 26.12 -41.53
CA SER A 343 17.90 25.43 -41.05
C SER A 343 18.16 23.94 -41.01
N VAL A 344 18.58 23.45 -39.84
CA VAL A 344 18.97 22.04 -39.61
C VAL A 344 17.75 21.11 -39.58
N GLY A 345 16.59 21.63 -39.17
CA GLY A 345 15.36 20.85 -39.05
C GLY A 345 15.32 20.03 -37.77
N ASP A 346 14.73 18.85 -37.82
CA ASP A 346 14.54 18.02 -36.63
C ASP A 346 15.79 17.17 -36.34
N LEU A 347 16.14 17.06 -35.06
CA LEU A 347 17.29 16.32 -34.57
C LEU A 347 16.86 15.40 -33.42
N ALA A 348 16.80 14.10 -33.70
CA ALA A 348 16.46 13.08 -32.71
C ALA A 348 17.45 13.10 -31.52
N ASN A 349 17.02 12.64 -30.35
CA ASN A 349 17.92 12.47 -29.20
C ASN A 349 19.14 11.60 -29.58
N GLY A 350 20.34 12.08 -29.24
CA GLY A 350 21.63 11.45 -29.56
C GLY A 350 22.11 11.69 -30.99
N ALA A 351 21.29 12.25 -31.88
CA ALA A 351 21.69 12.54 -33.24
C ALA A 351 22.54 13.82 -33.34
N ASN A 352 23.39 13.87 -34.35
CA ASN A 352 24.12 15.07 -34.74
C ASN A 352 23.98 15.37 -36.24
N ARG A 353 24.30 16.61 -36.59
CA ARG A 353 24.42 17.11 -37.97
C ARG A 353 25.69 17.94 -38.08
N ALA A 354 26.53 17.61 -39.05
CA ALA A 354 27.67 18.42 -39.43
C ALA A 354 27.28 19.34 -40.59
N LEU A 355 27.63 20.61 -40.49
CA LEU A 355 27.37 21.68 -41.45
C LEU A 355 28.71 22.27 -41.86
N VAL A 356 28.97 22.31 -43.16
CA VAL A 356 30.25 22.75 -43.70
C VAL A 356 30.07 24.03 -44.50
N ILE A 357 30.86 25.05 -44.16
CA ILE A 357 30.96 26.28 -44.94
C ILE A 357 32.39 26.51 -45.40
N THR A 358 32.54 26.82 -46.68
CA THR A 358 33.81 27.08 -47.36
C THR A 358 33.89 28.56 -47.75
N ALA A 359 34.99 29.20 -47.42
CA ALA A 359 35.22 30.62 -47.69
C ALA A 359 36.66 30.91 -48.12
N THR A 360 36.87 31.99 -48.87
CA THR A 360 38.20 32.46 -49.28
C THR A 360 38.62 33.68 -48.46
N VAL A 361 39.89 33.73 -48.05
CA VAL A 361 40.47 34.87 -47.30
C VAL A 361 40.73 36.06 -48.23
N LYS A 362 40.26 37.25 -47.87
CA LYS A 362 40.35 38.48 -48.68
C LYS A 362 41.71 39.19 -48.69
#